data_AF-A0A016UY90-F1
#
_entry.id   AF-A0A016UY90-F1
#
_cell.length_a   1.000
_cell.length_b   1.000
_cell.length_c   1.000
_cell.angle_alpha   90.00
_cell.angle_beta   90.00
_cell.angle_gamma   90.00
#
_symmetry.space_group_name_H-M   'P 1'
#
loop_
_entity.id
_entity.type
_entity.pdbx_description
1 polymer ?
#
loop_
_entity_poly.entity_id
_entity_poly.type
_entity_poly.pdbx_seq_one_letter_code
_entity_poly.pdbx_strand_id
1 'polypeptide(L)'
;MLGIVKLPNGAGRRPTVLPTSGERGYVLPIEEAEIRREIMTYGPVVASMQAYGDLDYYTGGIYKHTAGRPRGAHAVKIIGWGTENGTDYWIVANTWNTNWGEDNGFFRILRGINHCNIEDFVVAGHIKV
;
A
#
# COMPACT_ATOMS: atom_id res chain seq x y z
N MET A 1 -4.44 -22.78 3.25
CA MET A 1 -5.55 -22.51 4.20
C MET A 1 -5.34 -21.09 4.72
N LEU A 2 -5.98 -20.10 4.10
CA LEU A 2 -5.89 -18.70 4.54
C LEU A 2 -6.81 -18.53 5.76
N GLY A 3 -6.23 -18.15 6.90
CA GLY A 3 -6.97 -17.93 8.14
C GLY A 3 -7.77 -16.64 8.09
N ILE A 4 -9.09 -16.78 8.27
CA ILE A 4 -10.02 -15.67 8.48
C ILE A 4 -9.70 -15.04 9.85
N VAL A 5 -9.34 -13.75 9.85
CA VAL A 5 -9.05 -13.00 11.08
C VAL A 5 -10.36 -12.65 11.78
N LYS A 6 -10.47 -13.05 13.05
CA LYS A 6 -11.62 -12.80 13.93
C LYS A 6 -11.50 -11.40 14.55
N LEU A 7 -12.55 -10.59 14.47
CA LEU A 7 -12.62 -9.22 15.00
C LEU A 7 -12.67 -9.20 16.54
N PRO A 8 -12.02 -8.25 17.23
CA PRO A 8 -12.40 -7.82 18.57
C PRO A 8 -13.50 -6.76 18.52
N ASN A 9 -14.47 -6.89 19.43
CA ASN A 9 -15.62 -6.00 19.56
C ASN A 9 -15.25 -4.65 20.19
N GLY A 10 -15.64 -3.57 19.50
CA GLY A 10 -16.22 -2.36 20.10
C GLY A 10 -15.27 -1.32 20.70
N ALA A 11 -15.18 -0.16 20.04
CA ALA A 11 -15.24 1.16 20.69
C ALA A 11 -15.47 2.24 19.61
N GLY A 12 -16.61 2.92 19.67
CA GLY A 12 -16.99 3.96 18.71
C GLY A 12 -16.20 5.26 18.89
N ARG A 13 -16.06 6.01 17.79
CA ARG A 13 -15.94 7.48 17.79
C ARG A 13 -16.12 8.06 16.37
N ARG A 14 -17.14 8.94 16.27
CA ARG A 14 -17.48 9.95 15.25
C ARG A 14 -17.73 9.46 13.81
N PRO A 15 -18.91 9.75 13.22
CA PRO A 15 -19.09 9.61 11.79
C PRO A 15 -18.31 10.74 11.12
N THR A 16 -17.08 10.46 10.71
CA THR A 16 -16.55 11.14 9.52
C THR A 16 -17.56 10.80 8.43
N VAL A 17 -18.24 11.81 7.87
CA VAL A 17 -19.06 11.63 6.69
C VAL A 17 -18.10 11.18 5.60
N LEU A 18 -17.92 9.86 5.48
CA LEU A 18 -17.28 9.26 4.32
C LEU A 18 -18.15 9.70 3.14
N PRO A 19 -17.56 10.26 2.07
CA PRO A 19 -18.33 10.64 0.90
C PRO A 19 -19.21 9.46 0.49
N THR A 20 -20.49 9.75 0.35
CA THR A 20 -21.51 8.81 -0.13
C THR A 20 -20.97 8.05 -1.34
N SER A 21 -21.04 6.72 -1.27
CA SER A 21 -20.46 5.80 -2.23
C SER A 21 -20.73 6.20 -3.70
N GLY A 22 -19.72 6.02 -4.55
CA GLY A 22 -19.95 5.83 -5.99
C GLY A 22 -19.62 6.95 -6.97
N GLU A 23 -19.24 8.17 -6.55
CA GLU A 23 -19.12 9.28 -7.53
C GLU A 23 -17.70 9.80 -7.79
N ARG A 24 -16.73 9.64 -6.88
CA ARG A 24 -15.39 10.23 -7.03
C ARG A 24 -14.29 9.38 -6.40
N GLY A 25 -13.14 9.31 -7.07
CA GLY A 25 -11.89 8.93 -6.41
C GLY A 25 -11.49 9.99 -5.39
N TYR A 26 -10.89 9.58 -4.28
CA TYR A 26 -10.44 10.47 -3.21
C TYR A 26 -9.05 10.09 -2.75
N VAL A 27 -8.34 11.09 -2.21
CA VAL A 27 -7.05 10.92 -1.56
C VAL A 27 -7.30 10.51 -0.11
N LEU A 28 -6.59 9.50 0.38
CA LEU A 28 -6.62 9.09 1.77
C LEU A 28 -5.81 10.06 2.65
N PRO A 29 -6.15 10.18 3.94
CA PRO A 29 -5.26 10.83 4.91
C PRO A 29 -3.86 10.20 4.88
N ILE A 30 -2.82 11.01 5.10
CA ILE A 30 -1.41 10.59 5.19
C ILE A 30 -1.19 9.94 6.57
N GLU A 31 -1.89 8.83 6.79
CA GLU A 31 -1.93 8.09 8.05
C GLU A 31 -1.94 6.60 7.71
N GLU A 32 -0.91 5.88 8.12
CA GLU A 32 -0.75 4.45 7.83
C GLU A 32 -1.99 3.62 8.22
N ALA A 33 -2.60 3.97 9.35
CA ALA A 33 -3.81 3.31 9.85
C ALA A 33 -5.01 3.49 8.92
N GLU A 34 -5.16 4.66 8.27
CA GLU A 34 -6.25 4.94 7.35
C GLU A 34 -6.06 4.18 6.03
N ILE A 35 -4.82 4.07 5.54
CA ILE A 35 -4.49 3.25 4.37
C ILE A 35 -4.84 1.77 4.63
N ARG A 36 -4.44 1.23 5.80
CA ARG A 36 -4.80 -0.14 6.20
C ARG A 36 -6.31 -0.33 6.34
N ARG A 37 -6.99 0.62 6.97
CA ARG A 37 -8.45 0.58 7.15
C ARG A 37 -9.16 0.55 5.81
N GLU A 38 -8.71 1.36 4.86
CA GLU A 38 -9.27 1.40 3.51
C GLU A 38 -9.09 0.05 2.80
N ILE A 39 -7.87 -0.48 2.80
CA ILE A 39 -7.57 -1.77 2.16
C ILE A 39 -8.39 -2.90 2.78
N MET A 40 -8.51 -2.94 4.12
CA MET A 40 -9.32 -3.94 4.83
C MET A 40 -10.80 -3.88 4.45
N THR A 41 -11.32 -2.66 4.27
CA THR A 41 -12.77 -2.44 4.16
C THR A 41 -13.25 -2.51 2.71
N TYR A 42 -12.47 -1.95 1.79
CA TYR A 42 -12.88 -1.69 0.41
C TYR A 42 -11.93 -2.30 -0.63
N GLY A 43 -10.80 -2.85 -0.21
CA GLY A 43 -9.83 -3.50 -1.09
C GLY A 43 -8.69 -2.58 -1.55
N PRO A 44 -7.90 -3.02 -2.55
CA PRO A 44 -6.64 -2.38 -2.92
C PRO A 44 -6.74 -0.89 -3.25
N VAL A 45 -5.65 -0.17 -2.97
CA VAL A 45 -5.51 1.27 -3.21
C VAL A 45 -4.34 1.54 -4.16
N VAL A 46 -4.34 2.70 -4.81
CA VAL A 46 -3.22 3.14 -5.67
C VAL A 46 -2.40 4.16 -4.92
N ALA A 47 -1.09 3.99 -4.89
CA ALA A 47 -0.14 4.91 -4.26
C ALA A 47 0.87 5.44 -5.29
N SER A 48 1.32 6.67 -5.09
CA SER A 48 2.54 7.17 -5.73
C SER A 48 3.73 6.93 -4.82
N MET A 49 4.89 6.58 -5.38
CA MET A 49 6.16 6.51 -4.66
C MET A 49 7.30 7.08 -5.50
N GLN A 50 8.37 7.54 -4.87
CA GLN A 50 9.62 7.86 -5.55
C GLN A 50 10.39 6.57 -5.87
N ALA A 51 10.55 6.27 -7.16
CA ALA A 51 11.41 5.19 -7.60
C ALA A 51 12.88 5.62 -7.61
N TYR A 52 13.77 4.72 -7.22
CA TYR A 52 15.23 4.86 -7.27
C TYR A 52 15.82 3.74 -8.11
N GLY A 53 17.03 3.96 -8.65
CA GLY A 53 17.69 2.98 -9.53
C GLY A 53 17.97 1.62 -8.87
N ASP A 54 18.04 1.52 -7.54
CA ASP A 54 18.18 0.24 -6.85
C ASP A 54 16.91 -0.62 -6.86
N LEU A 55 15.72 -0.03 -7.08
CA LEU A 55 14.46 -0.78 -7.21
C LEU A 55 14.45 -1.68 -8.44
N ASP A 56 15.12 -1.28 -9.53
CA ASP A 56 15.19 -2.06 -10.78
C ASP A 56 15.79 -3.46 -10.54
N TYR A 57 16.64 -3.60 -9.52
CA TYR A 57 17.35 -4.83 -9.15
C TYR A 57 16.70 -5.60 -7.99
N TYR A 58 15.51 -5.20 -7.55
CA TYR A 58 14.81 -5.90 -6.48
C TYR A 58 14.42 -7.32 -6.90
N THR A 59 14.75 -8.31 -6.08
CA THR A 59 14.42 -9.73 -6.29
C THR A 59 13.73 -10.38 -5.09
N GLY A 60 13.55 -9.66 -3.98
CA GLY A 60 12.89 -10.19 -2.78
C GLY A 60 13.27 -9.50 -1.48
N GLY A 61 12.48 -9.78 -0.44
CA GLY A 61 12.66 -9.19 0.90
C GLY A 61 11.87 -7.90 1.08
N ILE A 62 12.17 -7.11 2.12
CA ILE A 62 11.51 -5.82 2.33
C ILE A 62 12.41 -4.72 1.74
N TYR A 63 11.97 -4.14 0.63
CA TYR A 63 12.69 -3.08 -0.05
C TYR A 63 12.90 -1.87 0.86
N LYS A 64 14.17 -1.48 0.95
CA LYS A 64 14.65 -0.24 1.55
C LYS A 64 15.63 0.37 0.56
N HIS A 65 15.35 1.59 0.13
CA HIS A 65 16.27 2.34 -0.71
C HIS A 65 17.57 2.58 0.05
N THR A 66 18.70 2.27 -0.58
CA THR A 66 20.04 2.45 -0.01
C THR A 66 21.03 3.08 -0.98
N ALA A 67 20.78 3.00 -2.29
CA ALA A 67 21.68 3.52 -3.31
C ALA A 67 20.97 3.84 -4.63
N GLY A 68 21.64 4.56 -5.52
CA GLY A 68 21.11 4.90 -6.84
C GLY A 68 20.35 6.23 -6.87
N ARG A 69 20.28 6.82 -8.06
CA ARG A 69 19.66 8.15 -8.26
C ARG A 69 18.14 8.04 -8.29
N PRO A 70 17.40 9.10 -7.89
CA PRO A 70 15.96 9.16 -8.10
C PRO A 70 15.65 9.09 -9.60
N ARG A 71 14.64 8.28 -9.95
CA ARG A 71 14.20 8.02 -11.34
C ARG A 71 12.89 8.73 -11.67
N GLY A 72 12.10 9.03 -10.65
CA GLY A 72 10.83 9.77 -10.78
C GLY A 72 9.73 9.15 -9.94
N ALA A 73 8.55 9.75 -9.99
CA ALA A 73 7.35 9.18 -9.37
C ALA A 73 6.91 7.91 -10.14
N HIS A 74 6.49 6.89 -9.39
CA HIS A 74 5.97 5.63 -9.91
C HIS A 74 4.65 5.32 -9.21
N ALA A 75 3.65 4.90 -9.99
CA ALA A 75 2.33 4.54 -9.46
C ALA A 75 2.24 3.03 -9.26
N VAL A 76 1.83 2.62 -8.07
CA VAL A 76 1.80 1.21 -7.65
C VAL A 76 0.50 0.88 -6.94
N LYS A 77 0.14 -0.41 -6.86
CA LYS A 77 -1.08 -0.86 -6.19
C LYS A 77 -0.75 -1.56 -4.87
N ILE A 78 -1.16 -0.98 -3.75
CA ILE A 78 -1.03 -1.60 -2.44
C ILE A 78 -2.21 -2.55 -2.23
N ILE A 79 -1.92 -3.82 -1.97
CA ILE A 79 -2.95 -4.88 -1.84
C ILE A 79 -3.05 -5.44 -0.42
N GLY A 80 -2.13 -5.09 0.46
CA GLY A 80 -2.07 -5.61 1.82
C GLY A 80 -0.83 -5.13 2.56
N TRP A 81 -0.62 -5.66 3.75
CA TRP A 81 0.52 -5.35 4.62
C TRP A 81 0.88 -6.55 5.48
N GLY A 82 2.03 -6.49 6.14
CA GLY A 82 2.44 -7.48 7.12
C GLY A 82 3.56 -6.98 8.00
N THR A 83 4.09 -7.93 8.78
CA THR A 83 5.27 -7.75 9.63
C THR A 83 6.11 -9.01 9.49
N GLU A 84 7.40 -8.86 9.19
CA GLU A 84 8.36 -9.96 9.14
C GLU A 84 9.57 -9.59 10.00
N ASN A 85 9.90 -10.43 10.98
CA ASN A 85 11.04 -10.20 11.88
C ASN A 85 11.07 -8.81 12.53
N GLY A 86 9.90 -8.29 12.93
CA GLY A 86 9.74 -6.97 13.53
C GLY A 86 9.81 -5.80 12.53
N THR A 87 9.90 -6.08 11.23
CA THR A 87 9.87 -5.07 10.17
C THR A 87 8.50 -5.04 9.50
N ASP A 88 7.87 -3.88 9.57
CA ASP A 88 6.55 -3.61 8.99
C ASP A 88 6.67 -3.29 7.49
N TYR A 89 5.80 -3.88 6.67
CA TYR A 89 5.82 -3.68 5.22
C TYR A 89 4.43 -3.58 4.59
N TRP A 90 4.38 -2.95 3.41
CA TRP A 90 3.30 -3.00 2.44
C TRP A 90 3.55 -4.12 1.43
N ILE A 91 2.50 -4.79 0.97
CA ILE A 91 2.53 -5.72 -0.18
C ILE A 91 2.03 -4.95 -1.39
N VAL A 92 2.86 -4.87 -2.42
CA VAL A 92 2.64 -3.98 -3.55
C VAL A 92 2.73 -4.74 -4.86
N ALA A 93 1.69 -4.60 -5.70
CA ALA A 93 1.69 -5.10 -7.06
C ALA A 93 2.34 -4.07 -7.98
N ASN A 94 3.40 -4.47 -8.70
CA ASN A 94 4.04 -3.65 -9.71
C ASN A 94 3.42 -3.88 -11.10
N THR A 95 3.83 -3.09 -12.08
CA THR A 95 3.38 -3.13 -13.48
C THR A 95 4.49 -3.53 -14.46
N TRP A 96 5.59 -4.11 -13.96
CA TRP A 96 6.77 -4.48 -14.75
C TRP A 96 6.86 -5.97 -15.07
N ASN A 97 5.72 -6.55 -15.48
CA ASN A 97 5.55 -7.97 -15.79
C ASN A 97 5.74 -8.89 -14.56
N THR A 98 5.38 -10.17 -14.70
CA THR A 98 5.36 -11.15 -13.59
C THR A 98 6.72 -11.75 -13.26
N ASN A 99 7.73 -11.52 -14.09
CA ASN A 99 9.10 -12.02 -13.92
C ASN A 99 10.02 -11.06 -13.17
N TRP A 100 9.51 -9.93 -12.72
CA TRP A 100 10.25 -8.95 -11.92
C TRP A 100 9.89 -9.10 -10.43
N GLY A 101 10.85 -8.88 -9.53
CA GLY A 101 10.59 -8.87 -8.09
C GLY A 101 10.29 -10.25 -7.48
N GLU A 102 9.39 -10.27 -6.50
CA GLU A 102 8.86 -11.51 -5.92
C GLU A 102 7.83 -12.14 -6.87
N ASP A 103 7.33 -13.32 -6.52
CA ASP A 103 6.36 -14.08 -7.31
C ASP A 103 5.29 -13.17 -7.95
N ASN A 104 5.05 -13.31 -9.25
CA ASN A 104 4.01 -12.57 -9.99
C ASN A 104 4.16 -11.04 -10.05
N GLY A 105 5.36 -10.47 -9.93
CA GLY A 105 5.54 -9.02 -10.08
C GLY A 105 5.25 -8.23 -8.80
N PHE A 106 5.21 -8.91 -7.65
CA PHE A 106 5.01 -8.27 -6.36
C PHE A 106 6.33 -7.79 -5.76
N PHE A 107 6.24 -6.83 -4.85
CA PHE A 107 7.33 -6.47 -3.96
C PHE A 107 6.80 -6.06 -2.60
N ARG A 108 7.68 -6.10 -1.59
CA ARG A 108 7.39 -5.58 -0.26
C ARG A 108 8.27 -4.36 0.00
N ILE A 109 7.73 -3.34 0.66
CA ILE A 109 8.41 -2.08 0.96
C ILE A 109 8.08 -1.65 2.40
N LEU A 110 9.03 -1.00 3.07
CA LEU A 110 8.86 -0.52 4.44
C LEU A 110 7.56 0.30 4.61
N ARG A 111 6.83 0.00 5.69
CA ARG A 111 5.57 0.65 6.09
C ARG A 111 5.75 1.44 7.38
N GLY A 112 4.97 2.51 7.54
CA GLY A 112 4.82 3.28 8.79
C GLY A 112 5.87 4.36 8.97
N ILE A 113 6.70 4.58 7.96
CA ILE A 113 7.76 5.58 7.95
C ILE A 113 7.76 6.42 6.65
N ASN A 114 6.70 6.30 5.85
CA ASN A 114 6.57 6.93 4.54
C ASN A 114 7.80 6.70 3.62
N HIS A 115 8.30 5.46 3.61
CA HIS A 115 9.52 5.14 2.86
C HIS A 115 9.30 5.34 1.36
N CYS A 116 10.21 6.04 0.69
CA CYS A 116 10.06 6.47 -0.70
C CYS A 116 8.75 7.23 -0.99
N ASN A 117 8.21 7.96 0.00
CA ASN A 117 6.98 8.75 -0.11
C ASN A 117 5.73 7.93 -0.46
N ILE A 118 5.72 6.61 -0.23
CA ILE A 118 4.62 5.73 -0.64
C ILE A 118 3.30 6.00 0.11
N GLU A 119 3.35 6.69 1.25
CA GLU A 119 2.18 6.97 2.09
C GLU A 119 1.64 8.41 1.88
N ASP A 120 2.36 9.27 1.14
CA ASP A 120 1.99 10.69 0.94
C ASP A 120 0.81 10.89 0.00
N PHE A 121 0.69 10.05 -1.03
CA PHE A 121 -0.35 10.20 -2.04
C PHE A 121 -0.96 8.85 -2.40
N VAL A 122 -1.99 8.50 -1.61
CA VAL A 122 -2.76 7.27 -1.79
C VAL A 122 -4.19 7.62 -2.19
N VAL A 123 -4.66 7.01 -3.27
CA VAL A 123 -6.00 7.23 -3.81
C VAL A 123 -6.82 5.93 -3.83
N ALA A 124 -8.11 6.09 -3.55
CA ALA A 124 -9.09 5.02 -3.57
C ALA A 124 -10.40 5.52 -4.18
N GLY A 125 -11.36 4.62 -4.37
CA GLY A 125 -12.70 4.94 -4.83
C GLY A 125 -13.66 3.80 -4.54
N HIS A 126 -14.90 4.13 -4.17
CA HIS A 126 -15.94 3.15 -3.92
C HIS A 126 -16.79 2.97 -5.18
N ILE A 127 -16.96 1.71 -5.61
CA ILE A 127 -17.86 1.37 -6.70
C ILE A 127 -19.30 1.52 -6.22
N LYS A 128 -20.13 2.20 -7.01
CA LYS A 128 -21.59 2.16 -6.84
C LYS A 128 -22.08 0.80 -7.33
N VAL A 129 -22.62 -0.01 -6.44
CA VAL A 129 -23.25 -1.29 -6.75
C VAL A 129 -24.77 -1.16 -6.77
#